data_AF-A0A7X9KIB3-F1
#
_entry.id   AF-A0A7X9KIB3-F1
#
_cell.length_a   1.000
_cell.length_b   1.000
_cell.length_c   1.000
_cell.angle_alpha   90.00
_cell.angle_beta   90.00
_cell.angle_gamma   90.00
#
_symmetry.space_group_name_H-M   'P 1'
#
loop_
_entity.id
_entity.type
_entity.pdbx_description
1 polymer ?
#
loop_
_entity_poly.entity_id
_entity_poly.type
_entity_poly.pdbx_seq_one_letter_code
_entity_poly.pdbx_strand_id
1 'polypeptide(L)'
;VLGHERTIERLARSALRAPIVAQGIEGQHWRELFVATEIAGTVVEGYIDLLVRHPTRGLIVVDYKTDQVAAGPERARRLQRYGIQLAAYGLALEQLLGEPVEGGVLVMCRPTGPAEHIEIDDWHNLRDSLRTRLLGSD
;
A
#
# COMPACT_ATOMS: atom_id res chain seq x y z
N VAL A 1 20.73 7.87 -11.73
CA VAL A 1 21.29 7.59 -10.39
C VAL A 1 22.59 6.84 -10.58
N LEU A 2 23.74 7.51 -10.45
CA LEU A 2 25.05 6.86 -10.59
C LEU A 2 25.60 6.55 -9.19
N GLY A 3 26.16 5.36 -8.97
CA GLY A 3 26.82 4.98 -7.72
C GLY A 3 25.94 4.33 -6.65
N HIS A 4 24.65 4.10 -6.92
CA HIS A 4 23.72 3.41 -6.00
C HIS A 4 23.17 2.09 -6.56
N GLU A 5 23.71 1.60 -7.66
CA GLU A 5 23.19 0.45 -8.43
C GLU A 5 23.04 -0.78 -7.54
N ARG A 6 24.08 -1.11 -6.74
CA ARG A 6 24.04 -2.25 -5.81
C ARG A 6 23.01 -2.08 -4.70
N THR A 7 22.78 -0.86 -4.24
CA THR A 7 21.78 -0.58 -3.20
C THR A 7 20.37 -0.72 -3.76
N ILE A 8 20.13 -0.16 -4.95
CA ILE A 8 18.86 -0.29 -5.68
C ILE A 8 18.56 -1.76 -5.96
N GLU A 9 19.53 -2.50 -6.49
CA GLU A 9 19.39 -3.94 -6.74
C GLU A 9 18.99 -4.69 -5.46
N ARG A 10 19.66 -4.40 -4.34
CA ARG A 10 19.38 -5.05 -3.06
C ARG A 10 17.99 -4.71 -2.52
N LEU A 11 17.57 -3.46 -2.61
CA LEU A 11 16.22 -3.03 -2.22
C LEU A 11 15.17 -3.76 -3.07
N ALA A 12 15.33 -3.76 -4.40
CA ALA A 12 14.42 -4.45 -5.31
C ALA A 12 14.36 -5.96 -5.02
N ARG A 13 15.52 -6.61 -4.80
CA ARG A 13 15.58 -8.02 -4.42
C ARG A 13 14.93 -8.32 -3.06
N SER A 14 14.92 -7.38 -2.13
CA SER A 14 14.21 -7.55 -0.85
C SER A 14 12.70 -7.45 -1.06
N ALA A 15 12.24 -6.52 -1.91
CA ALA A 15 10.84 -6.32 -2.23
C ALA A 15 10.24 -7.55 -2.94
N LEU A 16 10.92 -8.06 -3.96
CA LEU A 16 10.50 -9.24 -4.74
C LEU A 16 10.38 -10.51 -3.88
N ARG A 17 11.08 -10.56 -2.74
CA ARG A 17 11.02 -11.68 -1.79
C ARG A 17 9.99 -11.51 -0.69
N ALA A 18 9.33 -10.35 -0.59
CA ALA A 18 8.27 -10.15 0.37
C ALA A 18 7.08 -11.09 0.06
N PRO A 19 6.47 -11.75 1.06
CA PRO A 19 5.46 -12.79 0.81
C PRO A 19 4.31 -12.35 -0.08
N ILE A 20 3.73 -11.16 0.16
CA ILE A 20 2.62 -10.64 -0.65
C ILE A 20 3.01 -10.42 -2.12
N VAL A 21 4.27 -10.06 -2.38
CA VAL A 21 4.78 -9.81 -3.73
C VAL A 21 5.07 -11.14 -4.41
N ALA A 22 5.85 -12.00 -3.77
CA ALA A 22 6.24 -13.30 -4.31
C ALA A 22 5.02 -14.17 -4.67
N GLN A 23 3.99 -14.18 -3.80
CA GLN A 23 2.74 -14.90 -4.06
C GLN A 23 1.84 -14.14 -5.04
N GLY A 24 1.75 -12.81 -4.90
CA GLY A 24 0.84 -11.99 -5.69
C GLY A 24 1.16 -11.97 -7.18
N ILE A 25 2.44 -12.04 -7.55
CA ILE A 25 2.85 -12.05 -8.97
C ILE A 25 2.51 -13.35 -9.70
N GLU A 26 2.24 -14.44 -8.96
CA GLU A 26 1.78 -15.71 -9.56
C GLU A 26 0.32 -15.63 -10.00
N GLY A 27 -0.44 -14.68 -9.45
CA GLY A 27 -1.84 -14.43 -9.76
C GLY A 27 -2.09 -13.14 -10.54
N GLN A 28 -3.36 -12.72 -10.56
CA GLN A 28 -3.75 -11.45 -11.17
C GLN A 28 -3.24 -10.27 -10.34
N HIS A 29 -2.49 -9.40 -10.98
CA HIS A 29 -1.89 -8.23 -10.35
C HIS A 29 -1.71 -7.08 -11.34
N TRP A 30 -1.62 -5.85 -10.81
CA TRP A 30 -1.41 -4.63 -11.59
C TRP A 30 -0.36 -3.78 -10.89
N ARG A 31 0.60 -3.28 -11.67
CA ARG A 31 1.69 -2.44 -11.18
C ARG A 31 1.53 -1.03 -11.70
N GLU A 32 1.96 -0.04 -10.91
CA GLU A 32 1.90 1.39 -11.29
C GLU A 32 0.50 1.78 -11.78
N LEU A 33 -0.52 1.32 -11.06
CA LEU A 33 -1.92 1.51 -11.43
C LEU A 33 -2.33 2.93 -11.09
N PHE A 34 -2.60 3.74 -12.11
CA PHE A 34 -3.21 5.05 -11.91
C PHE A 34 -4.64 4.89 -11.41
N VAL A 35 -4.98 5.64 -10.37
CA VAL A 35 -6.33 5.71 -9.81
C VAL A 35 -6.72 7.19 -9.69
N ALA A 36 -7.95 7.51 -10.09
CA ALA A 36 -8.52 8.84 -9.91
C ALA A 36 -10.04 8.72 -9.78
N THR A 37 -10.59 9.22 -8.68
CA THR A 37 -12.04 9.28 -8.46
C THR A 37 -12.38 10.40 -7.48
N GLU A 38 -13.64 10.82 -7.47
CA GLU A 38 -14.14 11.79 -6.50
C GLU A 38 -14.90 11.06 -5.40
N ILE A 39 -14.48 11.25 -4.15
CA ILE A 39 -15.15 10.71 -2.96
C ILE A 39 -15.71 11.90 -2.18
N ALA A 40 -17.04 12.05 -2.17
CA ALA A 40 -17.73 13.10 -1.44
C ALA A 40 -17.18 14.52 -1.75
N GLY A 41 -17.08 14.89 -3.04
CA GLY A 41 -16.53 16.19 -3.43
C GLY A 41 -15.00 16.29 -3.38
N THR A 42 -14.31 15.30 -2.80
CA THR A 42 -12.84 15.28 -2.73
C THR A 42 -12.25 14.39 -3.80
N VAL A 43 -11.44 14.96 -4.69
CA VAL A 43 -10.66 14.18 -5.66
C VAL A 43 -9.56 13.41 -4.95
N VAL A 44 -9.55 12.10 -5.14
CA VAL A 44 -8.46 11.19 -4.76
C VAL A 44 -7.81 10.69 -6.03
N GLU A 45 -6.54 11.05 -6.24
CA GLU A 45 -5.74 10.59 -7.37
C GLU A 45 -4.34 10.15 -6.94
N GLY A 46 -3.76 9.20 -7.69
CA GLY A 46 -2.39 8.75 -7.46
C GLY A 46 -2.04 7.49 -8.23
N TYR A 47 -0.86 6.95 -7.91
CA TYR A 47 -0.37 5.69 -8.46
C TYR A 47 -0.24 4.67 -7.32
N ILE A 48 -0.84 3.51 -7.54
CA ILE A 48 -0.71 2.35 -6.68
C ILE A 48 0.46 1.52 -7.20
N ASP A 49 1.51 1.36 -6.38
CA ASP A 49 2.70 0.60 -6.73
C ASP A 49 2.35 -0.82 -7.21
N LEU A 50 1.51 -1.51 -6.44
CA LEU A 50 1.04 -2.86 -6.75
C LEU A 50 -0.36 -3.12 -6.17
N LEU A 51 -1.27 -3.62 -7.01
CA LEU A 51 -2.56 -4.20 -6.61
C LEU A 51 -2.51 -5.70 -6.90
N VAL A 52 -2.84 -6.53 -5.91
CA VAL A 52 -2.87 -8.00 -6.04
C VAL A 52 -4.28 -8.51 -5.80
N ARG A 53 -4.76 -9.44 -6.62
CA ARG A 53 -5.92 -10.27 -6.29
C ARG A 53 -5.48 -11.51 -5.53
N HIS A 54 -5.56 -11.45 -4.20
CA HIS A 54 -5.23 -12.57 -3.32
C HIS A 54 -6.28 -13.68 -3.45
N PRO A 55 -5.88 -14.96 -3.59
CA PRO A 55 -6.79 -16.05 -3.94
C PRO A 55 -7.92 -16.29 -2.94
N THR A 56 -7.67 -16.01 -1.65
CA THR A 56 -8.67 -16.22 -0.57
C THR A 56 -9.16 -14.95 0.09
N ARG A 57 -8.49 -13.81 -0.15
CA ARG A 57 -8.78 -12.56 0.56
C ARG A 57 -9.46 -11.54 -0.32
N GLY A 58 -9.21 -11.52 -1.63
CA GLY A 58 -9.68 -10.46 -2.52
C GLY A 58 -8.58 -9.46 -2.86
N LEU A 59 -8.96 -8.22 -3.19
CA LEU A 59 -8.00 -7.19 -3.61
C LEU A 59 -7.16 -6.69 -2.43
N ILE A 60 -5.84 -6.59 -2.62
CA ILE A 60 -4.89 -6.07 -1.63
C ILE A 60 -4.02 -5.01 -2.29
N VAL A 61 -4.01 -3.81 -1.69
CA VAL A 61 -3.13 -2.70 -2.09
C VAL A 61 -1.77 -2.89 -1.43
N VAL A 62 -0.71 -2.81 -2.21
CA VAL A 62 0.67 -2.97 -1.74
C VAL A 62 1.48 -1.73 -2.15
N ASP A 63 2.29 -1.24 -1.21
CA ASP A 63 3.18 -0.09 -1.42
C ASP A 63 4.60 -0.42 -0.95
N TYR A 64 5.60 0.01 -1.72
CA TYR A 64 7.01 -0.20 -1.44
C TYR A 64 7.63 1.02 -0.76
N LYS A 65 8.17 0.83 0.43
CA LYS A 65 8.90 1.88 1.14
C LYS A 65 10.38 1.54 1.24
N THR A 66 11.24 2.42 0.73
CA THR A 66 12.70 2.28 0.83
C THR A 66 13.32 3.07 1.98
N ASP A 67 12.54 3.94 2.64
CA ASP A 67 13.03 4.71 3.78
C ASP A 67 13.27 3.80 4.99
N GLN A 68 14.41 3.98 5.65
CA GLN A 68 14.70 3.27 6.89
C GLN A 68 14.08 4.06 8.05
N VAL A 69 13.03 3.51 8.63
CA VAL A 69 12.35 4.11 9.78
C VAL A 69 12.90 3.49 11.06
N ALA A 70 13.68 4.25 11.82
CA ALA A 70 14.22 3.79 13.10
C ALA A 70 13.08 3.48 14.09
N ALA A 71 13.27 2.48 14.95
CA ALA A 71 12.31 2.12 15.98
C ALA A 71 12.00 3.30 16.92
N GLY A 72 10.75 3.36 17.40
CA GLY A 72 10.30 4.39 18.34
C GLY A 72 9.03 5.13 17.89
N PRO A 73 8.64 6.20 18.59
CA PRO A 73 7.37 6.89 18.36
C PRO A 73 7.20 7.44 16.93
N GLU A 74 8.29 7.87 16.30
CA GLU A 74 8.27 8.35 14.91
C GLU A 74 7.89 7.24 13.93
N ARG A 75 8.30 5.99 14.21
CA ARG A 75 7.93 4.84 13.39
C ARG A 75 6.43 4.61 13.36
N ALA A 76 5.79 4.64 14.52
CA ALA A 76 4.34 4.48 14.63
C ALA A 76 3.60 5.57 13.84
N ARG A 77 4.05 6.83 13.96
CA ARG A 77 3.46 7.96 13.22
C ARG A 77 3.61 7.83 11.71
N ARG A 78 4.74 7.31 11.22
CA ARG A 78 4.93 7.07 9.78
C ARG A 78 4.05 5.94 9.27
N LEU A 79 4.02 4.80 9.98
CA LEU A 79 3.14 3.70 9.62
C LEU A 79 1.68 4.12 9.58
N GLN A 80 1.22 4.91 10.55
CA GLN A 80 -0.14 5.43 10.56
C GLN A 80 -0.43 6.28 9.32
N ARG A 81 0.51 7.17 8.95
CA ARG A 81 0.37 8.00 7.74
C ARG A 81 0.34 7.17 6.46
N TYR A 82 1.22 6.17 6.36
CA TYR A 82 1.22 5.25 5.22
C TYR A 82 -0.08 4.45 5.16
N GLY A 83 -0.59 3.94 6.29
CA GLY A 83 -1.88 3.26 6.35
C GLY A 83 -3.04 4.13 5.84
N ILE A 84 -3.09 5.41 6.22
CA ILE A 84 -4.11 6.36 5.72
C ILE A 84 -4.01 6.52 4.20
N GLN A 85 -2.79 6.61 3.64
CA GLN A 85 -2.59 6.70 2.19
C GLN A 85 -3.09 5.44 1.47
N LEU A 86 -2.75 4.25 1.95
CA LEU A 86 -3.22 2.99 1.36
C LEU A 86 -4.75 2.88 1.47
N ALA A 87 -5.33 3.28 2.60
CA ALA A 87 -6.79 3.28 2.77
C ALA A 87 -7.49 4.23 1.81
N ALA A 88 -6.88 5.37 1.45
CA ALA A 88 -7.41 6.28 0.43
C ALA A 88 -7.47 5.60 -0.95
N TYR A 89 -6.42 4.87 -1.33
CA TYR A 89 -6.44 4.05 -2.55
C TYR A 89 -7.45 2.92 -2.48
N GLY A 90 -7.58 2.25 -1.33
CA GLY A 90 -8.60 1.24 -1.10
C GLY A 90 -10.01 1.79 -1.34
N LEU A 91 -10.33 2.94 -0.75
CA LEU A 91 -11.61 3.63 -0.98
C LEU A 91 -11.84 3.99 -2.44
N ALA A 92 -10.82 4.54 -3.10
CA ALA A 92 -10.92 4.94 -4.50
C ALA A 92 -11.20 3.75 -5.42
N LEU A 93 -10.49 2.63 -5.20
CA LEU A 93 -10.71 1.38 -5.93
C LEU A 93 -12.09 0.79 -5.67
N GLU A 94 -12.55 0.74 -4.42
CA GLU A 94 -13.89 0.24 -4.08
C GLU A 94 -14.98 1.02 -4.83
N GLN A 95 -14.84 2.34 -4.90
CA GLN A 95 -15.81 3.18 -5.61
C GLN A 95 -15.78 2.97 -7.13
N LEU A 96 -14.59 2.79 -7.72
CA LEU A 96 -14.44 2.60 -9.16
C LEU A 96 -14.83 1.19 -9.63
N LEU A 97 -14.56 0.17 -8.81
CA LEU A 97 -14.72 -1.24 -9.19
C LEU A 97 -16.03 -1.85 -8.68
N GLY A 98 -16.62 -1.29 -7.62
CA GLY A 98 -17.80 -1.86 -6.97
C GLY A 98 -17.53 -3.18 -6.23
N GLU A 99 -16.27 -3.51 -5.95
CA GLU A 99 -15.84 -4.67 -5.17
C GLU A 99 -14.96 -4.22 -3.99
N PRO A 100 -14.96 -4.94 -2.85
CA PRO A 100 -14.18 -4.57 -1.68
C PRO A 100 -12.67 -4.68 -1.91
N VAL A 101 -11.92 -3.76 -1.29
CA VAL A 101 -10.48 -3.92 -1.07
C VAL A 101 -10.28 -4.40 0.34
N GLU A 102 -9.60 -5.52 0.48
CA GLU A 102 -9.64 -6.39 1.67
C GLU A 102 -8.39 -6.24 2.53
N GLY A 103 -7.40 -5.48 2.07
CA GLY A 103 -6.25 -5.12 2.88
C GLY A 103 -5.32 -4.11 2.22
N GLY A 104 -4.47 -3.54 3.07
CA GLY A 104 -3.30 -2.77 2.68
C GLY A 104 -2.04 -3.43 3.25
N VAL A 105 -0.97 -3.44 2.48
CA VAL A 105 0.34 -3.96 2.89
C VAL A 105 1.45 -2.98 2.55
N LEU A 106 2.31 -2.71 3.52
CA LEU A 106 3.58 -2.03 3.31
C LEU A 106 4.72 -3.04 3.22
N VAL A 107 5.51 -2.93 2.16
CA VAL A 107 6.76 -3.67 1.99
C VAL A 107 7.91 -2.72 2.24
N MET A 108 8.45 -2.77 3.47
CA MET A 108 9.60 -1.95 3.87
C MET A 108 10.88 -2.60 3.35
N CYS A 109 11.33 -2.14 2.18
CA CYS A 109 12.49 -2.65 1.49
C CYS A 109 13.75 -2.43 2.32
N ARG A 110 14.59 -3.46 2.40
CA ARG A 110 15.86 -3.40 3.11
C ARG A 110 17.02 -3.70 2.19
N PRO A 111 18.11 -2.92 2.28
CA PRO A 111 19.30 -3.23 1.52
C PRO A 111 19.91 -4.54 2.07
N THR A 112 19.91 -4.75 3.39
CA THR A 112 20.38 -5.98 4.05
C THR A 112 19.21 -6.76 4.64
N GLY A 113 19.11 -8.04 4.30
CA GLY A 113 18.07 -8.93 4.84
C GLY A 113 16.73 -8.85 4.10
N PRO A 114 15.70 -9.54 4.62
CA PRO A 114 14.35 -9.49 4.04
C PRO A 114 13.70 -8.12 4.28
N ALA A 115 12.78 -7.76 3.38
CA ALA A 115 11.88 -6.63 3.62
C ALA A 115 10.97 -6.91 4.82
N GLU A 116 10.57 -5.87 5.56
CA GLU A 116 9.47 -6.03 6.52
C GLU A 116 8.16 -6.06 5.75
N HIS A 117 7.33 -7.06 6.05
CA HIS A 117 5.96 -7.16 5.56
C HIS A 117 5.05 -6.68 6.68
N ILE A 118 4.39 -5.54 6.48
CA ILE A 118 3.50 -4.92 7.48
C ILE A 118 2.10 -4.86 6.88
N GLU A 119 1.21 -5.71 7.38
CA GLU A 119 -0.22 -5.55 7.10
C GLU A 119 -0.75 -4.32 7.85
N ILE A 120 -1.65 -3.57 7.22
CA ILE A 120 -2.31 -2.45 7.88
C ILE A 120 -3.39 -3.00 8.82
N ASP A 121 -3.15 -2.87 10.12
CA ASP A 121 -4.10 -3.26 11.16
C ASP A 121 -5.43 -2.51 11.03
N ASP A 122 -6.52 -3.15 11.47
CA ASP A 122 -7.87 -2.60 11.50
C ASP A 122 -8.30 -1.96 10.16
N TRP A 123 -7.88 -2.56 9.04
CA TRP A 123 -8.06 -2.03 7.67
C TRP A 123 -9.45 -1.48 7.39
N HIS A 124 -10.50 -2.26 7.67
CA HIS A 124 -11.88 -1.83 7.43
C HIS A 124 -12.27 -0.61 8.27
N ASN A 125 -11.88 -0.58 9.55
CA ASN A 125 -12.17 0.56 10.43
C ASN A 125 -11.40 1.82 9.98
N LEU A 126 -10.14 1.66 9.56
CA LEU A 126 -9.35 2.77 9.03
C LEU A 126 -9.99 3.36 7.76
N ARG A 127 -10.38 2.48 6.84
CA ARG A 127 -11.06 2.83 5.60
C ARG A 127 -12.41 3.52 5.86
N ASP A 128 -13.23 2.98 6.75
CA ASP A 128 -14.56 3.52 7.06
C ASP A 128 -14.48 4.85 7.83
N SER A 129 -13.46 4.99 8.68
CA SER A 129 -13.15 6.27 9.35
C SER A 129 -12.75 7.34 8.32
N LEU A 130 -11.96 6.97 7.32
CA LEU A 130 -11.55 7.88 6.24
C LEU A 130 -12.75 8.29 5.38
N ARG A 131 -13.63 7.34 5.02
CA ARG A 131 -14.90 7.61 4.31
C ARG A 131 -15.77 8.59 5.09
N THR A 132 -15.95 8.37 6.39
CA THR A 132 -16.73 9.28 7.26
C THR A 132 -16.13 10.68 7.32
N ARG A 133 -14.80 10.80 7.40
CA ARG A 133 -14.14 12.13 7.40
C ARG A 133 -14.33 12.88 6.09
N LEU A 134 -14.22 12.19 4.96
CA LEU A 134 -14.44 12.79 3.63
C LEU A 134 -15.89 13.24 3.46
N LEU A 135 -16.86 12.45 3.95
CA LEU A 135 -18.28 12.79 3.91
C LEU A 135 -18.70 13.89 4.90
N GLY A 136 -17.99 14.05 6.01
CA GLY A 136 -18.29 15.06 7.04
C GLY A 136 -17.57 16.40 6.84
N SER A 137 -16.87 16.58 5.71
CA SER A 137 -16.15 17.80 5.36
C SER A 137 -17.05 18.71 4.50
N ASP A 138 -18.16 19.19 5.07
CA ASP A 138 -19.03 20.22 4.46
C ASP A 138 -18.61 21.63 4.92
#